data_AF-A0A5C6V6H3-F1
#
_entry.id   AF-A0A5C6V6H3-F1
#
_cell.length_a   1.000
_cell.length_b   1.000
_cell.length_c   1.000
_cell.angle_alpha   90.00
_cell.angle_beta   90.00
_cell.angle_gamma   90.00
#
_symmetry.space_group_name_H-M   'P 1'
#
loop_
_entity.id
_entity.type
_entity.pdbx_description
1 polymer ?
#
loop_
_entity_poly.entity_id
_entity_poly.type
_entity_poly.pdbx_seq_one_letter_code
_entity_poly.pdbx_strand_id
1 'polypeptide(L)'
;MDRSSEVIEQIREINLSYIMLAQRMLREDKAVGMFRLGLSSQVAEILAGLSLAQIVKLAGSEQLLCSFRFNDQAILSALTHTSKHAEVAATHAALLLAGQPATQFG
;
A
#
# COMPACT_ATOMS: atom_id res chain seq x y z
N MET A 1 -4.13 -13.97 27.04
CA MET A 1 -3.37 -13.15 26.07
C MET A 1 -4.03 -11.79 26.02
N ASP A 2 -3.24 -10.72 26.10
CA ASP A 2 -3.74 -9.35 26.00
C ASP A 2 -4.16 -9.05 24.55
N ARG A 3 -5.39 -8.57 24.35
CA ARG A 3 -5.94 -8.24 23.02
C ARG A 3 -5.08 -7.21 22.28
N SER A 4 -4.40 -6.33 23.02
CA SER A 4 -3.46 -5.35 22.43
C SER A 4 -2.27 -6.05 21.74
N SER A 5 -1.74 -7.11 22.36
CA SER A 5 -0.62 -7.88 21.81
C SER A 5 -1.01 -8.65 20.54
N GLU A 6 -2.25 -9.13 20.45
CA GLU A 6 -2.74 -9.83 19.25
C GLU A 6 -2.86 -8.87 18.06
N VAL A 7 -3.37 -7.66 18.30
CA VAL A 7 -3.47 -6.61 17.28
C VAL A 7 -2.08 -6.19 16.78
N ILE A 8 -1.12 -6.01 17.69
CA ILE A 8 0.27 -5.66 17.32
C ILE A 8 0.89 -6.77 16.45
N GLU A 9 0.64 -8.04 16.77
CA GLU A 9 1.17 -9.13 15.96
C GLU A 9 0.55 -9.16 14.56
N GLN A 10 -0.75 -8.96 14.44
CA GLN A 10 -1.42 -8.82 13.14
C GLN A 10 -0.88 -7.64 12.32
N ILE A 11 -0.57 -6.51 12.97
CA ILE A 11 0.06 -5.36 12.32
C ILE A 11 1.43 -5.76 11.74
N ARG A 12 2.24 -6.51 12.50
CA ARG A 12 3.56 -6.98 12.04
C ARG A 12 3.45 -7.95 10.87
N GLU A 13 2.50 -8.87 10.90
CA GLU A 13 2.22 -9.80 9.80
C GLU A 13 1.79 -9.09 8.52
N ILE A 14 0.92 -8.09 8.63
CA ILE A 14 0.48 -7.25 7.50
C ILE A 14 1.66 -6.45 6.95
N ASN A 15 2.46 -5.83 7.82
CA ASN A 15 3.64 -5.07 7.40
C ASN A 15 4.64 -5.94 6.64
N LEU A 16 4.91 -7.16 7.13
CA LEU A 16 5.81 -8.10 6.46
C LEU A 16 5.27 -8.47 5.08
N SER A 17 4.00 -8.86 5.01
CA SER A 17 3.33 -9.26 3.77
C SER A 17 3.34 -8.12 2.75
N TYR A 18 3.08 -6.89 3.19
CA TYR A 18 3.08 -5.70 2.35
C TYR A 18 4.49 -5.41 1.78
N ILE A 19 5.52 -5.37 2.61
CA ILE A 19 6.90 -5.09 2.14
C ILE A 19 7.37 -6.16 1.16
N MET A 20 7.08 -7.44 1.43
CA MET A 20 7.44 -8.54 0.52
C MET A 20 6.76 -8.41 -0.84
N LEU A 21 5.46 -8.09 -0.87
CA LEU A 21 4.74 -7.85 -2.11
C LEU A 21 5.31 -6.63 -2.86
N ALA A 22 5.53 -5.52 -2.15
CA ALA A 22 6.09 -4.31 -2.73
C ALA A 22 7.45 -4.57 -3.39
N GLN A 23 8.36 -5.26 -2.67
CA GLN A 23 9.68 -5.61 -3.19
C GLN A 23 9.59 -6.53 -4.42
N ARG A 24 8.68 -7.51 -4.42
CA ARG A 24 8.45 -8.38 -5.58
C ARG A 24 7.98 -7.56 -6.80
N MET A 25 6.96 -6.72 -6.64
CA MET A 25 6.43 -5.90 -7.72
C MET A 25 7.49 -4.98 -8.31
N LEU A 26 8.31 -4.34 -7.46
CA LEU A 26 9.38 -3.44 -7.89
C LEU A 26 10.52 -4.16 -8.64
N ARG A 27 10.78 -5.43 -8.32
CA ARG A 27 11.77 -6.25 -9.02
C ARG A 27 11.25 -6.81 -10.35
N GLU A 28 9.96 -7.14 -10.44
CA GLU A 28 9.33 -7.61 -11.67
C GLU A 28 9.19 -6.48 -12.70
N ASP A 29 8.65 -5.32 -12.30
CA ASP A 29 8.58 -4.11 -13.11
C ASP A 29 8.56 -2.89 -12.19
N LYS A 30 9.69 -2.17 -12.14
CA LYS A 30 9.85 -1.03 -11.24
C LYS A 30 8.85 0.10 -11.53
N ALA A 31 8.57 0.39 -12.80
CA ALA A 31 7.69 1.49 -13.19
C ALA A 31 6.23 1.18 -12.82
N VAL A 32 5.76 -0.02 -13.15
CA VAL A 32 4.42 -0.49 -12.78
C VAL A 32 4.29 -0.63 -11.26
N GLY A 33 5.31 -1.16 -10.59
CA GLY A 33 5.38 -1.28 -9.14
C GLY A 33 5.25 0.08 -8.45
N MET A 34 6.04 1.07 -8.87
CA MET A 34 5.98 2.44 -8.36
C MET A 34 4.59 3.05 -8.52
N PHE A 35 3.99 2.94 -9.71
CA PHE A 35 2.66 3.46 -9.98
C PHE A 35 1.59 2.81 -9.09
N ARG A 36 1.61 1.47 -9.00
CA ARG A 36 0.64 0.73 -8.20
C ARG A 36 0.79 0.98 -6.71
N LEU A 37 2.02 1.15 -6.22
CA LEU A 37 2.30 1.37 -4.80
C LEU A 37 2.21 2.86 -4.40
N GLY A 38 2.20 3.79 -5.37
CA GLY A 38 2.21 5.23 -5.11
C GLY A 38 3.54 5.73 -4.54
N LEU A 39 4.67 5.15 -4.99
CA LEU A 39 6.00 5.42 -4.44
C LEU A 39 6.84 6.31 -5.35
N SER A 40 7.67 7.16 -4.75
CA SER A 40 8.72 7.87 -5.47
C SER A 40 9.84 6.92 -5.90
N SER A 41 10.63 7.32 -6.90
CA SER A 41 11.76 6.52 -7.39
C SER A 41 12.79 6.25 -6.30
N GLN A 42 13.02 7.21 -5.40
CA GLN A 42 13.99 7.06 -4.30
C GLN A 42 13.53 5.99 -3.29
N VAL A 43 12.25 6.01 -2.90
CA VAL A 43 11.70 5.01 -1.97
C VAL A 43 11.64 3.63 -2.61
N ALA A 44 11.27 3.56 -3.89
CA ALA A 44 11.26 2.31 -4.65
C ALA A 44 12.65 1.66 -4.73
N GLU A 45 13.71 2.45 -4.96
CA GLU A 45 15.09 1.95 -4.98
C GLU A 45 15.49 1.34 -3.63
N ILE A 46 15.19 2.03 -2.52
CA ILE A 46 15.48 1.56 -1.17
C ILE A 46 14.74 0.25 -0.89
N LEU A 47 13.42 0.20 -1.16
CA LEU A 47 12.60 -0.98 -0.91
C LEU A 47 13.04 -2.20 -1.74
N ALA A 48 13.41 -1.99 -3.01
CA ALA A 48 13.90 -3.07 -3.88
C ALA A 48 15.21 -3.68 -3.36
N GLY A 49 16.06 -2.87 -2.72
CA GLY A 49 17.38 -3.25 -2.19
C GLY A 49 17.40 -3.79 -0.76
N LEU A 50 16.27 -3.77 -0.02
CA LEU A 50 16.24 -4.30 1.35
C LEU A 50 16.57 -5.79 1.41
N SER A 51 17.46 -6.15 2.34
CA SER A 51 17.69 -7.54 2.74
C SER A 51 16.53 -8.09 3.58
N LEU A 52 16.41 -9.41 3.67
CA LEU A 52 15.39 -10.06 4.49
C LEU A 52 15.44 -9.60 5.96
N ALA A 53 16.65 -9.45 6.52
CA ALA A 53 16.82 -8.98 7.90
C ALA A 53 16.28 -7.54 8.10
N GLN A 54 16.49 -6.67 7.11
CA GLN A 54 15.94 -5.30 7.14
C GLN A 54 14.41 -5.29 6.97
N ILE A 55 13.87 -6.17 6.12
CA ILE A 55 12.41 -6.32 5.94
C ILE A 55 11.76 -6.76 7.25
N VAL A 56 12.28 -7.80 7.91
CA VAL A 56 11.76 -8.30 9.18
C VAL A 56 11.84 -7.22 10.27
N LYS A 57 12.97 -6.49 10.33
CA LYS A 57 13.13 -5.38 11.26
C LYS A 57 12.08 -4.28 11.04
N LEU A 58 11.84 -3.89 9.79
CA LEU A 58 10.87 -2.85 9.45
C LEU A 58 9.44 -3.32 9.74
N ALA A 59 9.13 -4.58 9.42
CA ALA A 59 7.83 -5.18 9.69
C ALA A 59 7.49 -5.26 11.18
N GLY A 60 8.49 -5.35 12.06
CA GLY A 60 8.32 -5.36 13.51
C GLY A 60 7.71 -4.09 14.12
N SER A 61 7.52 -3.03 13.34
CA SER A 61 6.81 -1.81 13.73
C SER A 61 5.41 -2.10 14.27
N GLU A 62 5.03 -1.43 15.36
CA GLU A 62 3.67 -1.47 15.93
C GLU A 62 2.67 -0.59 15.17
N GLN A 63 3.15 0.17 14.19
CA GLN A 63 2.33 0.97 13.28
C GLN A 63 2.25 0.30 11.92
N LEU A 64 1.08 0.37 11.28
CA LEU A 64 0.90 -0.03 9.90
C LEU A 64 1.76 0.84 8.98
N LEU A 65 2.56 0.20 8.13
CA LEU A 65 3.41 0.87 7.16
C LEU A 65 2.67 1.22 5.87
N CYS A 66 1.57 0.51 5.60
CA CYS A 66 0.67 0.82 4.50
C CYS A 66 -0.56 1.57 5.03
N SER A 67 -0.94 2.64 4.31
CA SER A 67 -2.17 3.38 4.60
C SER A 67 -3.31 2.90 3.70
N PHE A 68 -4.54 3.11 4.17
CA PHE A 68 -5.72 2.90 3.35
C PHE A 68 -5.78 3.98 2.26
N ARG A 69 -5.62 3.58 1.00
CA ARG A 69 -5.52 4.51 -0.14
C ARG A 69 -6.81 5.26 -0.46
N PHE A 70 -7.96 4.76 -0.01
CA PHE A 70 -9.27 5.37 -0.27
C PHE A 70 -9.80 6.08 0.98
N ASN A 71 -8.99 6.96 1.57
CA ASN A 71 -9.38 7.72 2.76
C ASN A 71 -10.22 8.98 2.45
N ASP A 72 -10.62 9.16 1.20
CA ASP A 72 -11.55 10.20 0.78
C ASP A 72 -12.97 9.61 0.75
N GLN A 73 -13.88 10.22 1.52
CA GLN A 73 -15.26 9.76 1.63
C GLN A 73 -15.97 9.73 0.27
N ALA A 74 -15.78 10.74 -0.58
CA ALA A 74 -16.46 10.81 -1.87
C ALA A 74 -15.96 9.70 -2.81
N ILE A 75 -14.65 9.42 -2.81
CA ILE A 75 -14.07 8.31 -3.57
C ILE A 75 -14.61 6.98 -3.05
N LEU A 76 -14.59 6.76 -1.73
CA LEU A 76 -15.05 5.51 -1.13
C LEU A 76 -16.55 5.29 -1.34
N SER A 77 -17.37 6.33 -1.20
CA SER A 77 -18.79 6.28 -1.53
C SER A 77 -19.01 5.93 -3.01
N ALA A 78 -18.31 6.56 -3.94
CA ALA A 78 -18.45 6.27 -5.37
C ALA A 78 -18.10 4.81 -5.73
N LEU A 79 -17.11 4.20 -5.05
CA LEU A 79 -16.71 2.81 -5.29
C LEU A 79 -17.63 1.77 -4.65
N THR A 80 -18.29 2.14 -3.55
CA THR A 80 -19.19 1.25 -2.80
C THR A 80 -20.64 1.30 -3.29
N HIS A 81 -21.03 2.35 -4.01
CA HIS A 81 -22.34 2.43 -4.65
C HIS A 81 -22.36 1.64 -5.97
N THR A 82 -23.07 0.51 -5.95
CA THR A 82 -23.34 -0.35 -7.11
C THR A 82 -24.16 0.40 -8.16
N SER A 83 -23.51 1.10 -9.08
CA SER A 83 -24.13 1.47 -10.35
C SER A 83 -24.13 0.24 -11.28
N LYS A 84 -25.09 0.16 -12.22
CA LYS A 84 -25.21 -0.93 -13.21
C LYS A 84 -23.99 -1.07 -14.16
N HIS A 85 -22.92 -0.30 -13.93
CA HIS A 85 -21.70 -0.20 -14.73
C HIS A 85 -20.44 -0.32 -13.85
N ALA A 86 -20.27 -1.46 -13.17
CA ALA A 86 -19.13 -1.69 -12.28
C ALA A 86 -17.74 -1.53 -12.95
N GLU A 87 -17.62 -1.81 -14.26
CA GLU A 87 -16.38 -1.56 -15.02
C GLU A 87 -16.03 -0.07 -15.15
N VAL A 88 -17.06 0.79 -15.26
CA VAL A 88 -16.86 2.24 -15.33
C VAL A 88 -16.39 2.77 -13.98
N ALA A 89 -16.92 2.24 -12.87
CA ALA A 89 -16.49 2.60 -11.52
C ALA A 89 -15.01 2.20 -11.27
N ALA A 90 -14.60 1.00 -11.68
CA ALA A 90 -13.20 0.54 -11.54
C ALA A 90 -12.22 1.41 -12.34
N THR A 91 -12.60 1.83 -13.55
CA THR A 91 -11.77 2.70 -14.40
C THR A 91 -11.64 4.11 -13.78
N HIS A 92 -12.74 4.64 -13.23
CA HIS A 92 -12.74 5.93 -12.54
C HIS A 92 -11.88 5.88 -11.25
N ALA A 93 -11.90 4.75 -10.53
CA ALA A 93 -11.04 4.51 -9.37
C ALA A 93 -9.54 4.59 -9.74
N ALA A 94 -9.16 3.90 -10.82
CA ALA A 94 -7.78 3.86 -11.30
C ALA A 94 -7.29 5.25 -11.71
N LEU A 95 -8.13 6.02 -12.40
CA LEU A 95 -7.84 7.42 -12.76
C LEU A 95 -7.68 8.32 -11.53
N LEU A 96 -8.59 8.22 -10.55
CA LEU A 96 -8.50 9.00 -9.31
C LEU A 96 -7.24 8.66 -8.51
N LEU A 97 -6.89 7.37 -8.40
CA LEU A 97 -5.68 6.92 -7.72
C LEU A 97 -4.38 7.31 -8.45
N ALA A 98 -4.41 7.38 -9.78
CA ALA A 98 -3.28 7.84 -10.59
C ALA A 98 -2.99 9.33 -10.42
N GLY A 99 -4.04 10.12 -10.16
CA GLY A 99 -3.95 11.57 -9.95
C GLY A 99 -3.58 11.99 -8.52
N GLN A 100 -3.59 11.07 -7.56
CA GLN A 100 -3.18 11.37 -6.19
C GLN A 100 -1.65 11.53 -6.14
N PRO A 101 -1.12 12.67 -5.65
CA PRO A 101 0.31 12.79 -5.41
C PRO A 101 0.76 11.70 -4.44
N ALA A 102 1.95 11.13 -4.69
CA ALA A 102 2.58 10.23 -3.73
C ALA A 102 2.58 10.90 -2.37
N THR A 103 2.07 10.22 -1.34
CA THR A 103 1.90 10.76 0.02
C THR A 103 3.22 11.40 0.46
N GLN A 104 3.23 12.73 0.53
CA GLN A 104 4.38 13.47 1.03
C GLN A 104 4.40 13.30 2.54
N PHE A 105 5.34 12.51 3.04
CA PHE A 105 5.69 12.52 4.45
C PHE A 105 6.49 13.80 4.69
N GLY A 106 5.81 14.82 5.24
CA GLY A 106 6.42 16.04 5.78
C GLY A 106 6.84 15.85 7.23
#